data_AF-A0A956N329-F1
#
_entry.id   AF-A0A956N329-F1
#
_cell.length_a   1.000
_cell.length_b   1.000
_cell.length_c   1.000
_cell.angle_alpha   90.00
_cell.angle_beta   90.00
_cell.angle_gamma   90.00
#
_symmetry.space_group_name_H-M   'P 1'
#
loop_
_entity.id
_entity.type
_entity.pdbx_description
1 polymer ?
#
loop_
_entity_poly.entity_id
_entity_poly.type
_entity_poly.pdbx_seq_one_letter_code
_entity_poly.pdbx_strand_id
1 'polypeptide(L)'
;MAINRKINFLSSLVVVICFLVIAGIFVYCLEAKVVVNKISDPNVINLPQALKQRLISDPDSELLYIDYHDRKLEYFFISHNTVRVKVILRVLRKIIISLNNDIPEGHYLLVLRDALPHPYEVPVLAFASHKKYLESKDVILIPDTFALNDYQRLFRSIGKARLKFPWYKKEAKVFIRGSATGAGIANNDINGFPRLRFMNYVKDIDIVDAAFTDYTRQYNQDFLQKLSTLHPLKPYTKPHNSLQYKYLIDIDGNTCSYSRMAWILYSNSLLLKHTSDQVQWYYHMLKP
;
A
#
# COMPACT_ATOMS: atom_id res chain seq x y z
N MET A 1 -51.00 -35.60 31.21
CA MET A 1 -51.17 -34.18 30.82
C MET A 1 -50.18 -33.21 31.49
N ALA A 2 -49.78 -33.42 32.76
CA ALA A 2 -48.84 -32.52 33.46
C ALA A 2 -47.39 -32.52 32.92
N ILE A 3 -46.91 -33.65 32.39
CA ILE A 3 -45.53 -33.77 31.85
C ILE A 3 -45.34 -32.91 30.59
N ASN A 4 -46.31 -32.87 29.68
CA ASN A 4 -46.21 -32.05 28.46
C ASN A 4 -46.20 -30.53 28.73
N ARG A 5 -46.79 -30.05 29.83
CA ARG A 5 -46.72 -28.62 30.21
C ARG A 5 -45.33 -28.21 30.69
N LYS A 6 -44.60 -29.09 31.40
CA LYS A 6 -43.22 -28.79 31.84
C LYS A 6 -42.26 -28.71 30.66
N ILE A 7 -42.43 -29.59 29.65
CA ILE A 7 -41.58 -29.59 28.45
C ILE A 7 -41.75 -28.27 27.66
N ASN A 8 -42.98 -27.79 27.48
CA ASN A 8 -43.24 -26.52 26.78
C ASN A 8 -42.72 -25.27 27.52
N PHE A 9 -42.66 -25.32 28.85
CA PHE A 9 -42.12 -24.21 29.64
C PHE A 9 -40.60 -24.13 29.53
N LEU A 10 -39.90 -25.27 29.63
CA LEU A 10 -38.46 -25.36 29.45
C LEU A 10 -38.02 -24.93 28.04
N SER A 11 -38.74 -25.34 26.99
CA SER A 11 -38.42 -24.91 25.62
C SER A 11 -38.57 -23.40 25.44
N SER A 12 -39.60 -22.80 26.01
CA SER A 12 -39.85 -21.36 25.92
C SER A 12 -38.78 -20.56 26.68
N LEU A 13 -38.36 -21.03 27.85
CA LEU A 13 -37.32 -20.39 28.65
C LEU A 13 -35.96 -20.41 27.94
N VAL A 14 -35.58 -21.54 27.33
CA VAL A 14 -34.33 -21.65 26.55
C VAL A 14 -34.33 -20.67 25.36
N VAL A 15 -35.43 -20.55 24.64
CA VAL A 15 -35.55 -19.60 23.52
C VAL A 15 -35.40 -18.15 23.99
N VAL A 16 -36.01 -17.77 25.11
CA VAL A 16 -35.87 -16.43 25.68
C VAL A 16 -34.44 -16.15 26.12
N ILE A 17 -33.79 -17.09 26.79
CA ILE A 17 -32.38 -16.95 27.20
C ILE A 17 -31.48 -16.81 25.97
N CYS A 18 -31.66 -17.65 24.94
CA CYS A 18 -30.91 -17.52 23.69
C CYS A 18 -31.13 -16.15 23.03
N PHE A 19 -32.36 -15.65 23.01
CA PHE A 19 -32.67 -14.35 22.42
C PHE A 19 -32.03 -13.20 23.20
N LEU A 20 -32.06 -13.24 24.54
CA LEU A 20 -31.42 -12.26 25.40
C LEU A 20 -29.89 -12.29 25.26
N VAL A 21 -29.29 -13.47 25.12
CA VAL A 21 -27.85 -13.62 24.87
C VAL A 21 -27.49 -13.04 23.50
N ILE A 22 -28.24 -13.36 22.45
CA ILE A 22 -28.02 -12.80 21.10
C ILE A 22 -28.20 -11.28 21.10
N ALA A 23 -29.24 -10.77 21.76
CA ALA A 23 -29.48 -9.33 21.88
C ALA A 23 -28.37 -8.64 22.68
N GLY A 24 -27.91 -9.25 23.78
CA GLY A 24 -26.78 -8.76 24.57
C GLY A 24 -25.48 -8.73 23.77
N ILE A 25 -25.18 -9.79 23.01
CA ILE A 25 -24.05 -9.82 22.08
C ILE A 25 -24.20 -8.74 21.02
N PHE A 26 -25.39 -8.58 20.44
CA PHE A 26 -25.64 -7.58 19.40
C PHE A 26 -25.48 -6.15 19.93
N VAL A 27 -26.01 -5.85 21.12
CA VAL A 27 -25.83 -4.55 21.79
C VAL A 27 -24.36 -4.33 22.13
N TYR A 28 -23.67 -5.32 22.70
CA TYR A 28 -22.23 -5.24 22.98
C TYR A 28 -21.41 -4.99 21.69
N CYS A 29 -21.75 -5.67 20.60
CA CYS A 29 -21.13 -5.47 19.28
C CYS A 29 -21.44 -4.09 18.68
N LEU A 30 -22.63 -3.53 18.94
CA LEU A 30 -23.01 -2.18 18.51
C LEU A 30 -22.38 -1.08 19.37
N GLU A 31 -22.18 -1.33 20.67
CA GLU A 31 -21.64 -0.37 21.64
C GLU A 31 -20.11 -0.36 21.70
N ALA A 32 -19.47 -1.38 21.14
CA ALA A 32 -18.04 -1.48 20.90
C ALA A 32 -17.51 -0.40 19.91
N LYS A 33 -17.63 0.87 20.29
CA LYS A 33 -17.16 2.01 19.53
C LYS A 33 -15.66 2.12 19.70
N VAL A 34 -14.93 1.76 18.64
CA VAL A 34 -13.53 2.14 18.53
C VAL A 34 -13.44 3.65 18.40
N VAL A 35 -12.85 4.28 19.41
CA VAL A 35 -12.62 5.73 19.46
C VAL A 35 -11.31 6.02 18.74
N VAL A 36 -11.32 6.99 17.82
CA VAL A 36 -10.13 7.41 17.09
C VAL A 36 -9.84 8.88 17.43
N ASN A 37 -8.76 9.12 18.17
CA ASN A 37 -8.41 10.47 18.65
C ASN A 37 -7.04 10.89 18.13
N LYS A 38 -6.90 12.16 17.74
CA LYS A 38 -5.59 12.74 17.53
C LYS A 38 -5.00 13.12 18.89
N ILE A 39 -3.75 12.76 19.13
CA ILE A 39 -2.98 13.17 20.31
C ILE A 39 -2.67 14.66 20.17
N SER A 40 -3.12 15.46 21.14
CA SER A 40 -2.90 16.91 21.16
C SER A 40 -1.59 17.30 21.84
N ASP A 41 -1.22 16.58 22.91
CA ASP A 41 0.04 16.80 23.63
C ASP A 41 1.08 15.76 23.21
N PRO A 42 2.11 16.12 22.42
CA PRO A 42 3.13 15.17 22.01
C PRO A 42 3.99 14.65 23.18
N ASN A 43 3.94 15.27 24.37
CA ASN A 43 4.70 14.79 25.51
C ASN A 43 4.25 13.42 26.01
N VAL A 44 3.00 13.00 25.72
CA VAL A 44 2.51 11.67 26.08
C VAL A 44 3.02 10.56 25.16
N ILE A 45 3.68 10.90 24.04
CA ILE A 45 4.22 9.91 23.09
C ILE A 45 5.40 9.18 23.73
N ASN A 46 5.29 7.85 23.80
CA ASN A 46 6.30 6.95 24.32
C ASN A 46 7.20 6.44 23.19
N LEU A 47 8.20 7.23 22.82
CA LEU A 47 9.23 6.89 21.85
C LEU A 47 10.61 7.33 22.36
N PRO A 48 11.70 6.71 21.89
CA PRO A 48 13.04 7.23 22.10
C PRO A 48 13.13 8.73 21.77
N GLN A 49 13.88 9.49 22.58
CA GLN A 49 13.86 10.95 22.51
C GLN A 49 14.21 11.49 21.11
N ALA A 50 15.18 10.88 20.42
CA ALA A 50 15.55 11.28 19.07
C ALA A 50 14.39 11.08 18.06
N LEU A 51 13.68 9.95 18.13
CA LEU A 51 12.52 9.68 17.29
C LEU A 51 11.34 10.58 17.62
N LYS A 52 11.07 10.81 18.90
CA LYS A 52 10.03 11.73 19.36
C LYS A 52 10.28 13.14 18.86
N GLN A 53 11.51 13.65 18.99
CA GLN A 53 11.87 14.97 18.46
C GLN A 53 11.66 15.06 16.96
N ARG A 54 12.08 14.04 16.21
CA ARG A 54 11.86 14.01 14.77
C ARG A 54 10.37 13.99 14.41
N LEU A 55 9.58 13.14 15.05
CA LEU A 55 8.14 13.04 14.85
C LEU A 55 7.43 14.39 15.08
N ILE A 56 7.93 15.22 16.00
CA ILE A 56 7.34 16.52 16.36
C ILE A 56 7.85 17.67 15.48
N SER A 57 9.10 17.62 15.03
CA SER A 57 9.77 18.77 14.38
C SER A 57 9.98 18.61 12.87
N ASP A 58 9.91 17.40 12.33
CA ASP A 58 10.16 17.09 10.91
C ASP A 58 8.84 16.70 10.20
N PRO A 59 8.06 17.66 9.67
CA PRO A 59 6.81 17.37 8.94
C PRO A 59 7.05 16.59 7.64
N ASP A 60 8.27 16.63 7.14
CA ASP A 60 8.67 15.89 5.97
C ASP A 60 8.93 14.42 6.30
N SER A 61 9.23 14.03 7.54
CA SER A 61 9.45 12.63 7.94
C SER A 61 8.30 11.67 7.56
N GLU A 62 7.08 12.19 7.43
CA GLU A 62 5.82 11.45 7.29
C GLU A 62 5.71 10.26 8.26
N LEU A 63 6.24 10.42 9.48
CA LEU A 63 6.08 9.45 10.56
C LEU A 63 4.70 9.57 11.18
N LEU A 64 4.02 8.42 11.30
CA LEU A 64 2.73 8.29 11.99
C LEU A 64 2.93 7.41 13.23
N TYR A 65 2.69 7.99 14.40
CA TYR A 65 2.61 7.25 15.66
C TYR A 65 1.17 6.87 15.93
N ILE A 66 0.94 5.62 16.36
CA ILE A 66 -0.35 5.11 16.80
C ILE A 66 -0.15 4.44 18.16
N ASP A 67 -1.03 4.76 19.10
CA ASP A 67 -1.19 4.08 20.38
C ASP A 67 -2.55 3.38 20.36
N TYR A 68 -2.55 2.08 20.64
CA TYR A 68 -3.75 1.27 20.68
C TYR A 68 -3.84 0.53 22.02
N HIS A 69 -4.89 0.82 22.78
CA HIS A 69 -5.20 0.19 24.07
C HIS A 69 -6.69 0.29 24.34
N ASP A 70 -7.31 -0.71 24.99
CA ASP A 70 -8.72 -0.68 25.41
C ASP A 70 -9.69 -0.28 24.28
N ARG A 71 -9.41 -0.73 23.05
CA ARG A 71 -10.16 -0.38 21.83
C ARG A 71 -10.18 1.12 21.49
N LYS A 72 -9.29 1.91 22.09
CA LYS A 72 -9.01 3.31 21.78
C LYS A 72 -7.79 3.37 20.87
N LEU A 73 -7.92 4.09 19.76
CA LEU A 73 -6.85 4.32 18.82
C LEU A 73 -6.49 5.80 18.85
N GLU A 74 -5.33 6.11 19.42
CA GLU A 74 -4.80 7.46 19.47
C GLU A 74 -3.67 7.60 18.47
N TYR A 75 -3.55 8.75 17.80
CA TYR A 75 -2.52 8.92 16.79
C TYR A 75 -1.90 10.32 16.78
N PHE A 76 -0.63 10.40 16.39
CA PHE A 76 0.07 11.66 16.19
C PHE A 76 0.69 11.74 14.79
N PHE A 77 0.45 12.85 14.11
CA PHE A 77 0.94 13.13 12.76
C PHE A 77 0.93 14.64 12.48
N ILE A 78 2.03 15.15 11.93
CA ILE A 78 2.25 16.59 11.70
C ILE A 78 2.36 17.00 10.22
N SER A 79 2.50 16.05 9.29
CA SER A 79 2.61 16.39 7.86
C SER A 79 1.29 16.89 7.27
N HIS A 80 1.38 17.65 6.19
CA HIS A 80 0.22 18.17 5.46
C HIS A 80 -0.53 17.08 4.68
N ASN A 81 0.14 16.01 4.28
CA ASN A 81 -0.46 14.93 3.50
C ASN A 81 -1.19 13.90 4.40
N THR A 82 -2.46 14.18 4.71
CA THR A 82 -3.26 13.32 5.61
C THR A 82 -3.97 12.15 4.91
N VAL A 83 -3.83 12.01 3.58
CA VAL A 83 -4.59 11.00 2.81
C VAL A 83 -4.21 9.59 3.25
N ARG A 84 -2.91 9.31 3.37
CA ARG A 84 -2.39 7.99 3.79
C ARG A 84 -2.82 7.66 5.23
N VAL A 85 -2.73 8.63 6.14
CA VAL A 85 -3.19 8.50 7.53
C VAL A 85 -4.66 8.10 7.59
N LYS A 86 -5.55 8.80 6.88
CA LYS A 86 -6.99 8.50 6.87
C LYS A 86 -7.29 7.08 6.38
N VAL A 87 -6.55 6.59 5.38
CA VAL A 87 -6.70 5.22 4.88
C VAL A 87 -6.32 4.22 5.98
N ILE A 88 -5.18 4.40 6.64
CA ILE A 88 -4.68 3.52 7.70
C ILE A 88 -5.65 3.50 8.88
N LEU A 89 -6.01 4.66 9.44
CA LEU A 89 -6.89 4.74 10.61
C LEU A 89 -8.25 4.08 10.37
N ARG A 90 -8.82 4.28 9.17
CA ARG A 90 -10.08 3.63 8.77
C ARG A 90 -9.95 2.11 8.68
N VAL A 91 -8.83 1.60 8.16
CA VAL A 91 -8.59 0.15 8.04
C VAL A 91 -8.40 -0.47 9.42
N LEU A 92 -7.54 0.11 10.25
CA LEU A 92 -7.30 -0.36 11.63
C LEU A 92 -8.61 -0.37 12.41
N ARG A 93 -9.40 0.71 12.36
CA ARG A 93 -10.73 0.77 12.98
C ARG A 93 -11.64 -0.37 12.53
N LYS A 94 -11.67 -0.69 11.23
CA LYS A 94 -12.47 -1.82 10.71
C LYS A 94 -11.98 -3.16 11.23
N ILE A 95 -10.67 -3.36 11.31
CA ILE A 95 -10.07 -4.59 11.84
C ILE A 95 -10.47 -4.78 13.31
N ILE A 96 -10.29 -3.74 14.14
CA ILE A 96 -10.63 -3.75 15.58
C ILE A 96 -12.13 -3.98 15.82
N ILE A 97 -13.00 -3.46 14.94
CA ILE A 97 -14.46 -3.70 15.03
C ILE A 97 -14.81 -5.14 14.64
N SER A 98 -14.06 -5.79 13.75
CA SER A 98 -14.46 -7.06 13.14
C SER A 98 -14.46 -8.27 14.09
N LEU A 99 -14.02 -8.13 15.35
CA LEU A 99 -13.93 -9.14 16.43
C LEU A 99 -13.14 -10.42 16.11
N ASN A 100 -12.86 -10.70 14.84
CA ASN A 100 -12.14 -11.89 14.38
C ASN A 100 -10.62 -11.68 14.29
N ASN A 101 -10.14 -10.46 14.51
CA ASN A 101 -8.72 -10.13 14.44
C ASN A 101 -8.38 -9.25 15.63
N ASP A 102 -7.43 -9.70 16.44
CA ASP A 102 -6.88 -8.91 17.53
C ASP A 102 -5.60 -8.24 17.05
N ILE A 103 -5.61 -6.91 16.97
CA ILE A 103 -4.37 -6.15 16.81
C ILE A 103 -3.82 -6.03 18.24
N PRO A 104 -2.57 -6.44 18.51
CA PRO A 104 -2.01 -6.34 19.84
C PRO A 104 -2.08 -4.91 20.38
N GLU A 105 -2.33 -4.74 21.67
CA GLU A 105 -2.18 -3.44 22.30
C GLU A 105 -0.71 -2.99 22.27
N GLY A 106 -0.50 -1.68 22.16
CA GLY A 106 0.83 -1.08 22.20
C GLY A 106 1.02 0.08 21.22
N HIS A 107 2.31 0.36 20.99
CA HIS A 107 2.76 1.50 20.20
C HIS A 107 3.24 1.07 18.83
N TYR A 108 2.76 1.75 17.80
CA TYR A 108 3.10 1.48 16.41
C TYR A 108 3.68 2.74 15.77
N LEU A 109 4.82 2.58 15.11
CA LEU A 109 5.44 3.63 14.31
C LEU A 109 5.38 3.24 12.84
N LEU A 110 4.72 4.06 12.03
CA LEU A 110 4.56 3.85 10.60
C LEU A 110 5.35 4.91 9.83
N VAL A 111 6.04 4.48 8.78
CA VAL A 111 6.68 5.36 7.80
C VAL A 111 5.76 5.46 6.59
N LEU A 112 5.18 6.63 6.40
CA LEU A 112 4.23 6.82 5.29
C LEU A 112 4.91 7.22 3.98
N ARG A 113 6.21 7.50 3.98
CA ARG A 113 7.00 7.81 2.78
C ARG A 113 7.12 6.61 1.85
N ASP A 114 7.43 6.89 0.58
CA ASP A 114 7.68 5.83 -0.40
C ASP A 114 8.96 5.04 -0.11
N ALA A 115 9.98 5.68 0.47
CA ALA A 115 11.28 5.08 0.78
C ALA A 115 11.66 5.29 2.25
N LEU A 116 12.29 4.27 2.83
CA LEU A 116 13.01 4.39 4.09
C LEU A 116 14.49 4.74 3.83
N PRO A 117 14.94 5.98 4.11
CA PRO A 117 16.33 6.36 3.82
C PRO A 117 17.34 5.65 4.73
N HIS A 118 16.99 5.43 6.00
CA HIS A 118 17.83 4.80 7.01
C HIS A 118 16.95 4.09 8.06
N PRO A 119 17.46 3.08 8.78
CA PRO A 119 16.71 2.44 9.86
C PRO A 119 16.47 3.41 11.02
N TYR A 120 15.46 3.11 11.84
CA TYR A 120 15.17 3.84 13.08
C TYR A 120 15.61 3.01 14.28
N GLU A 121 15.69 3.62 15.47
CA GLU A 121 16.06 2.95 16.73
C GLU A 121 15.07 1.87 17.17
N VAL A 122 13.88 1.85 16.55
CA VAL A 122 12.83 0.85 16.78
C VAL A 122 12.33 0.33 15.43
N PRO A 123 11.82 -0.92 15.37
CA PRO A 123 11.17 -1.43 14.17
C PRO A 123 10.00 -0.54 13.74
N VAL A 124 9.87 -0.33 12.43
CA VAL A 124 8.79 0.47 11.85
C VAL A 124 7.96 -0.33 10.87
N LEU A 125 6.70 0.06 10.73
CA LEU A 125 5.81 -0.43 9.69
C LEU A 125 5.97 0.42 8.43
N ALA A 126 6.14 -0.21 7.26
CA ALA A 126 6.29 0.49 5.99
C ALA A 126 5.56 -0.22 4.84
N PHE A 127 5.22 0.52 3.77
CA PHE A 127 4.56 -0.05 2.58
C PHE A 127 5.53 -0.77 1.64
N ALA A 128 6.78 -0.32 1.63
CA ALA A 128 7.87 -0.81 0.81
C ALA A 128 9.19 -0.56 1.53
N SER A 129 10.20 -1.39 1.26
CA SER A 129 11.53 -1.21 1.81
C SER A 129 12.58 -1.96 1.01
N HIS A 130 13.84 -1.81 1.40
CA HIS A 130 14.96 -2.59 0.92
C HIS A 130 15.06 -3.92 1.67
N LYS A 131 15.37 -5.03 0.99
CA LYS A 131 15.51 -6.38 1.59
C LYS A 131 16.34 -6.39 2.88
N LYS A 132 17.51 -5.75 2.84
CA LYS A 132 18.42 -5.60 4.00
C LYS A 132 17.72 -5.12 5.29
N TYR A 133 16.72 -4.25 5.20
CA TYR A 133 16.02 -3.72 6.37
C TYR A 133 14.94 -4.68 6.91
N LEU A 134 14.50 -5.63 6.10
CA LEU A 134 13.66 -6.75 6.57
C LEU A 134 14.54 -7.80 7.27
N GLU A 135 15.70 -8.08 6.69
CA GLU A 135 16.67 -9.05 7.24
C GLU A 135 17.18 -8.62 8.62
N SER A 136 17.45 -7.32 8.81
CA SER A 136 17.82 -6.74 10.11
C SER A 136 16.64 -6.54 11.06
N LYS A 137 15.40 -6.80 10.62
CA LYS A 137 14.15 -6.57 11.39
C LYS A 137 13.88 -5.10 11.75
N ASP A 138 14.51 -4.15 11.05
CA ASP A 138 14.23 -2.72 11.20
C ASP A 138 12.87 -2.35 10.60
N VAL A 139 12.38 -3.14 9.64
CA VAL A 139 11.13 -2.87 8.93
C VAL A 139 10.23 -4.09 8.88
N ILE A 140 8.96 -3.87 9.21
CA ILE A 140 7.87 -4.81 9.00
C ILE A 140 7.00 -4.26 7.87
N LEU A 141 6.85 -5.02 6.79
CA LEU A 141 6.05 -4.58 5.65
C LEU A 141 4.56 -4.79 5.91
N ILE A 142 3.77 -3.76 5.60
CA ILE A 142 2.30 -3.79 5.62
C ILE A 142 1.73 -3.52 4.22
N PRO A 143 0.46 -3.84 3.96
CA PRO A 143 -0.18 -3.48 2.70
C PRO A 143 -0.14 -1.97 2.42
N ASP A 144 0.19 -1.62 1.17
CA ASP A 144 0.21 -0.23 0.72
C ASP A 144 -1.20 0.39 0.65
N THR A 145 -1.29 1.72 0.57
CA THR A 145 -2.60 2.40 0.59
C THR A 145 -3.48 2.08 -0.61
N PHE A 146 -2.92 1.65 -1.75
CA PHE A 146 -3.71 1.16 -2.88
C PHE A 146 -4.27 -0.22 -2.58
N ALA A 147 -3.51 -1.12 -1.97
CA ALA A 147 -3.98 -2.41 -1.52
C ALA A 147 -5.14 -2.27 -0.52
N LEU A 148 -4.98 -1.35 0.43
CA LEU A 148 -5.95 -1.09 1.48
C LEU A 148 -7.24 -0.40 1.01
N ASN A 149 -7.22 0.30 -0.13
CA ASN A 149 -8.35 1.13 -0.56
C ASN A 149 -8.94 0.76 -1.93
N ASP A 150 -8.10 0.35 -2.88
CA ASP A 150 -8.42 0.44 -4.31
C ASP A 150 -8.20 -0.85 -5.11
N TYR A 151 -7.49 -1.84 -4.58
CA TYR A 151 -7.23 -3.10 -5.30
C TYR A 151 -8.51 -3.78 -5.76
N GLN A 152 -9.58 -3.78 -4.96
CA GLN A 152 -10.84 -4.39 -5.36
C GLN A 152 -11.41 -3.77 -6.64
N ARG A 153 -11.43 -2.44 -6.72
CA ARG A 153 -11.91 -1.71 -7.91
C ARG A 153 -10.97 -1.92 -9.09
N LEU A 154 -9.66 -1.86 -8.86
CA LEU A 154 -8.64 -2.12 -9.86
C LEU A 154 -8.80 -3.52 -10.46
N PHE A 155 -8.84 -4.57 -9.64
CA PHE A 155 -8.93 -5.96 -10.09
C PHE A 155 -10.26 -6.29 -10.76
N ARG A 156 -11.37 -5.65 -10.38
CA ARG A 156 -12.63 -5.72 -11.18
C ARG A 156 -12.42 -5.18 -12.59
N SER A 157 -11.74 -4.05 -12.75
CA SER A 157 -11.43 -3.47 -14.07
C SER A 157 -10.49 -4.36 -14.88
N ILE A 158 -9.46 -4.94 -14.25
CA ILE A 158 -8.52 -5.86 -14.89
C ILE A 158 -9.22 -7.15 -15.30
N GLY A 159 -10.08 -7.69 -14.45
CA GLY A 159 -10.87 -8.90 -14.76
C GLY A 159 -11.72 -8.74 -16.01
N LYS A 160 -12.39 -7.58 -16.17
CA LYS A 160 -13.14 -7.26 -17.40
C LYS A 160 -12.23 -7.18 -18.63
N ALA A 161 -11.08 -6.51 -18.51
CA ALA A 161 -10.14 -6.40 -19.62
C ALA A 161 -9.46 -7.72 -19.99
N ARG A 162 -9.24 -8.62 -19.03
CA ARG A 162 -8.71 -9.97 -19.28
C ARG A 162 -9.63 -10.79 -20.20
N LEU A 163 -10.95 -10.63 -20.05
CA LEU A 163 -11.94 -11.25 -20.95
C LEU A 163 -11.90 -10.62 -22.35
N LYS A 164 -11.67 -9.30 -22.43
CA LYS A 164 -11.54 -8.58 -23.71
C LYS A 164 -10.25 -8.95 -24.47
N PHE A 165 -9.16 -9.15 -23.74
CA PHE A 165 -7.83 -9.45 -24.28
C PHE A 165 -7.32 -10.81 -23.79
N PRO A 166 -7.88 -11.94 -24.31
CA PRO A 166 -7.31 -13.25 -24.05
C PRO A 166 -5.90 -13.35 -24.66
N TRP A 167 -5.07 -14.25 -24.12
CA TRP A 167 -3.64 -14.34 -24.46
C TRP A 167 -3.33 -14.33 -25.97
N TYR A 168 -4.07 -15.12 -26.76
CA TYR A 168 -3.86 -15.25 -28.19
C TYR A 168 -4.19 -13.98 -29.01
N LYS A 169 -4.94 -13.03 -28.44
CA LYS A 169 -5.27 -11.73 -29.08
C LYS A 169 -4.31 -10.60 -28.70
N LYS A 170 -3.38 -10.84 -27.76
CA LYS A 170 -2.46 -9.81 -27.28
C LYS A 170 -1.32 -9.57 -28.28
N GLU A 171 -0.90 -8.33 -28.40
CA GLU A 171 0.28 -7.92 -29.17
C GLU A 171 1.56 -8.49 -28.54
N ALA A 172 2.42 -9.09 -29.36
CA ALA A 172 3.71 -9.64 -28.94
C ALA A 172 4.78 -8.55 -28.73
N LYS A 173 4.48 -7.56 -27.89
CA LYS A 173 5.38 -6.46 -27.52
C LYS A 173 5.56 -6.35 -26.01
N VAL A 174 6.72 -5.86 -25.61
CA VAL A 174 6.99 -5.39 -24.24
C VAL A 174 6.38 -4.00 -24.08
N PHE A 175 5.61 -3.78 -23.03
CA PHE A 175 4.90 -2.53 -22.82
C PHE A 175 5.15 -1.90 -21.45
N ILE A 176 5.43 -0.59 -21.45
CA ILE A 176 5.42 0.25 -20.25
C ILE A 176 4.97 1.67 -20.56
N ARG A 177 4.15 2.18 -19.62
CA ARG A 177 3.78 3.59 -19.47
C ARG A 177 3.82 3.91 -17.99
N GLY A 178 4.46 5.02 -17.65
CA GLY A 178 4.54 5.53 -16.29
C GLY A 178 5.40 6.78 -16.22
N SER A 179 5.37 7.46 -15.07
CA SER A 179 6.20 8.65 -14.86
C SER A 179 7.67 8.28 -14.72
N ALA A 180 8.56 9.22 -15.05
CA ALA A 180 9.99 9.13 -14.78
C ALA A 180 10.27 9.33 -13.29
N THR A 181 9.95 8.34 -12.45
CA THR A 181 10.29 8.34 -11.01
C THR A 181 11.50 7.46 -10.74
N GLY A 182 12.10 7.63 -9.56
CA GLY A 182 13.27 6.85 -9.12
C GLY A 182 14.61 7.57 -9.22
N ALA A 183 14.67 8.79 -9.78
CA ALA A 183 15.86 9.62 -9.57
C ALA A 183 15.76 10.30 -8.20
N GLY A 184 16.88 10.31 -7.48
CA GLY A 184 17.04 11.11 -6.27
C GLY A 184 16.94 12.61 -6.57
N ILE A 185 16.76 13.40 -5.52
CA ILE A 185 16.80 14.87 -5.61
C ILE A 185 18.12 15.29 -6.27
N ALA A 186 18.05 16.19 -7.24
CA ALA A 186 19.20 16.72 -7.98
C ALA A 186 20.00 15.68 -8.82
N ASN A 187 19.48 14.46 -9.02
CA ASN A 187 20.11 13.52 -9.93
C ASN A 187 19.80 13.90 -11.39
N ASN A 188 20.82 14.41 -12.11
CA ASN A 188 20.75 14.78 -13.53
C ASN A 188 21.50 13.80 -14.44
N ASP A 189 21.80 12.60 -13.93
CA ASP A 189 22.40 11.55 -14.73
C ASP A 189 21.31 10.86 -15.56
N ILE A 190 21.49 10.89 -16.89
CA ILE A 190 20.60 10.18 -17.82
C ILE A 190 20.63 8.65 -17.62
N ASN A 191 21.58 8.12 -16.88
CA ASN A 191 21.64 6.71 -16.48
C ASN A 191 21.47 6.53 -14.96
N GLY A 192 21.04 7.58 -14.26
CA GLY A 192 21.05 7.66 -12.81
C GLY A 192 20.01 6.78 -12.10
N PHE A 193 19.03 6.23 -12.82
CA PHE A 193 17.98 5.39 -12.24
C PHE A 193 17.39 4.37 -13.23
N PRO A 194 16.82 3.26 -12.73
CA PRO A 194 16.47 2.10 -13.55
C PRO A 194 15.53 2.38 -14.72
N ARG A 195 14.50 3.21 -14.53
CA ARG A 195 13.51 3.51 -15.59
C ARG A 195 14.15 4.24 -16.77
N LEU A 196 14.97 5.25 -16.50
CA LEU A 196 15.60 6.01 -17.57
C LEU A 196 16.68 5.20 -18.29
N ARG A 197 17.46 4.38 -17.57
CA ARG A 197 18.37 3.42 -18.21
C ARG A 197 17.64 2.48 -19.15
N PHE A 198 16.50 1.94 -18.72
CA PHE A 198 15.67 1.09 -19.57
C PHE A 198 15.19 1.85 -20.82
N MET A 199 14.65 3.06 -20.65
CA MET A 199 14.19 3.89 -21.77
C MET A 199 15.31 4.19 -22.78
N ASN A 200 16.52 4.50 -22.31
CA ASN A 200 17.67 4.71 -23.20
C ASN A 200 18.07 3.43 -23.95
N TYR A 201 18.01 2.29 -23.27
CA TYR A 201 18.39 0.99 -23.85
C TYR A 201 17.40 0.52 -24.94
N VAL A 202 16.10 0.75 -24.75
CA VAL A 202 15.06 0.21 -25.64
C VAL A 202 14.59 1.15 -26.73
N LYS A 203 15.16 2.37 -26.83
CA LYS A 203 14.65 3.44 -27.70
C LYS A 203 14.51 3.04 -29.18
N ASP A 204 15.39 2.16 -29.66
CA ASP A 204 15.44 1.69 -31.06
C ASP A 204 15.00 0.22 -31.19
N ILE A 205 14.33 -0.34 -30.19
CA ILE A 205 13.88 -1.74 -30.18
C ILE A 205 12.39 -1.82 -30.54
N ASP A 206 12.08 -2.21 -31.78
CA ASP A 206 10.72 -2.23 -32.34
C ASP A 206 9.69 -3.08 -31.55
N ILE A 207 10.17 -4.12 -30.87
CA ILE A 207 9.33 -5.00 -30.05
C ILE A 207 9.00 -4.40 -28.66
N VAL A 208 9.49 -3.20 -28.35
CA VAL A 208 9.25 -2.51 -27.08
C VAL A 208 8.44 -1.24 -27.32
N ASP A 209 7.25 -1.18 -26.74
CA ASP A 209 6.46 0.03 -26.64
C ASP A 209 6.58 0.64 -25.24
N ALA A 210 7.60 1.47 -25.06
CA ALA A 210 7.90 2.16 -23.82
C ALA A 210 7.77 3.68 -23.97
N ALA A 211 7.23 4.36 -22.96
CA ALA A 211 7.25 5.82 -22.90
C ALA A 211 6.99 6.34 -21.49
N PHE A 212 7.52 7.53 -21.21
CA PHE A 212 7.13 8.30 -20.04
C PHE A 212 5.77 8.97 -20.25
N THR A 213 5.01 9.08 -19.17
CA THR A 213 3.72 9.81 -19.15
C THR A 213 3.80 11.14 -18.42
N ASP A 214 4.84 11.32 -17.61
CA ASP A 214 5.07 12.52 -16.80
C ASP A 214 6.53 12.55 -16.32
N TYR A 215 7.01 13.74 -15.95
CA TYR A 215 8.30 13.96 -15.31
C TYR A 215 8.13 14.38 -13.85
N THR A 216 8.98 13.87 -12.96
CA THR A 216 8.94 14.33 -11.56
C THR A 216 9.36 15.78 -11.43
N ARG A 217 8.72 16.50 -10.51
CA ARG A 217 9.02 17.91 -10.20
C ARG A 217 10.36 18.11 -9.49
N GLN A 218 11.02 17.03 -9.11
CA GLN A 218 12.32 17.05 -8.41
C GLN A 218 13.51 17.29 -9.34
N TYR A 219 13.29 17.24 -10.66
CA TYR A 219 14.33 17.51 -11.65
C TYR A 219 14.54 19.01 -11.83
N ASN A 220 15.78 19.41 -12.05
CA ASN A 220 16.06 20.79 -12.47
C ASN A 220 15.62 21.02 -13.93
N GLN A 221 15.50 22.28 -14.32
CA GLN A 221 14.96 22.66 -15.62
C GLN A 221 15.83 22.19 -16.79
N ASP A 222 17.15 22.28 -16.67
CA ASP A 222 18.09 21.85 -17.72
C ASP A 222 17.96 20.34 -18.01
N PHE A 223 17.86 19.54 -16.95
CA PHE A 223 17.67 18.10 -17.07
C PHE A 223 16.29 17.76 -17.62
N LEU A 224 15.23 18.47 -17.20
CA LEU A 224 13.88 18.33 -17.75
C LEU A 224 13.84 18.63 -19.25
N GLN A 225 14.49 19.70 -19.70
CA GLN A 225 14.56 20.06 -21.12
C GLN A 225 15.31 19.00 -21.93
N LYS A 226 16.41 18.48 -21.39
CA LYS A 226 17.15 17.37 -22.01
C LYS A 226 16.30 16.11 -22.09
N LEU A 227 15.60 15.74 -21.03
CA LEU A 227 14.73 14.57 -20.98
C LEU A 227 13.54 14.71 -21.94
N SER A 228 12.88 15.86 -21.99
CA SER A 228 11.73 16.07 -22.88
C SER A 228 12.10 15.94 -24.36
N THR A 229 13.32 16.32 -24.70
CA THR A 229 13.88 16.13 -26.05
C THR A 229 14.17 14.65 -26.33
N LEU A 230 14.80 13.94 -25.39
CA LEU A 230 15.19 12.54 -25.57
C LEU A 230 14.02 11.55 -25.52
N HIS A 231 13.04 11.81 -24.65
CA HIS A 231 11.94 10.90 -24.33
C HIS A 231 10.59 11.63 -24.32
N PRO A 232 10.08 12.11 -25.46
CA PRO A 232 8.80 12.84 -25.50
C PRO A 232 7.68 12.10 -24.77
N LEU A 233 6.91 12.83 -23.95
CA LEU A 233 5.83 12.23 -23.16
C LEU A 233 4.74 11.66 -24.06
N LYS A 234 4.21 10.49 -23.68
CA LYS A 234 3.00 9.90 -24.27
C LYS A 234 1.82 9.98 -23.30
N PRO A 235 0.58 9.94 -23.78
CA PRO A 235 -0.60 9.94 -22.92
C PRO A 235 -0.58 8.80 -21.89
N TYR A 236 -1.13 9.10 -20.70
CA TYR A 236 -1.34 8.10 -19.67
C TYR A 236 -2.21 6.95 -20.18
N THR A 237 -1.78 5.71 -19.92
CA THR A 237 -2.55 4.50 -20.24
C THR A 237 -3.08 3.88 -18.95
N LYS A 238 -4.39 3.71 -18.87
CA LYS A 238 -5.04 3.00 -17.74
C LYS A 238 -4.56 1.54 -17.69
N PRO A 239 -4.37 0.94 -16.50
CA PRO A 239 -3.91 -0.44 -16.36
C PRO A 239 -4.65 -1.47 -17.22
N HIS A 240 -5.97 -1.36 -17.32
CA HIS A 240 -6.79 -2.29 -18.11
C HIS A 240 -6.58 -2.18 -19.62
N ASN A 241 -6.09 -1.04 -20.14
CA ASN A 241 -5.75 -0.90 -21.56
C ASN A 241 -4.38 -1.53 -21.87
N SER A 242 -3.49 -1.60 -20.88
CA SER A 242 -2.20 -2.29 -21.02
C SER A 242 -2.35 -3.80 -21.25
N LEU A 243 -3.51 -4.38 -20.95
CA LEU A 243 -3.77 -5.81 -21.15
C LEU A 243 -3.80 -6.24 -22.62
N GLN A 244 -3.77 -5.32 -23.59
CA GLN A 244 -3.62 -5.67 -25.00
C GLN A 244 -2.21 -6.20 -25.34
N TYR A 245 -1.21 -6.06 -24.46
CA TYR A 245 0.16 -6.51 -24.69
C TYR A 245 0.49 -7.80 -23.93
N LYS A 246 1.29 -8.68 -24.55
CA LYS A 246 1.71 -9.96 -23.96
C LYS A 246 2.70 -9.78 -22.82
N TYR A 247 3.62 -8.82 -22.92
CA TYR A 247 4.72 -8.67 -21.98
C TYR A 247 4.63 -7.31 -21.28
N LEU A 248 4.43 -7.33 -19.97
CA LEU A 248 4.28 -6.11 -19.17
C LEU A 248 5.45 -6.00 -18.22
N ILE A 249 6.23 -4.93 -18.37
CA ILE A 249 7.40 -4.72 -17.54
C ILE A 249 7.06 -3.89 -16.30
N ASP A 250 7.65 -4.29 -15.19
CA ASP A 250 7.60 -3.61 -13.90
C ASP A 250 8.99 -3.12 -13.50
N ILE A 251 9.14 -1.79 -13.53
CA ILE A 251 10.37 -1.09 -13.13
C ILE A 251 10.09 -0.22 -11.91
N ASP A 252 10.95 -0.32 -10.91
CA ASP A 252 10.85 0.42 -9.67
C ASP A 252 10.93 1.92 -9.94
N GLY A 253 10.24 2.68 -9.10
CA GLY A 253 10.31 4.13 -9.08
C GLY A 253 11.20 4.57 -7.93
N ASN A 254 10.68 5.41 -7.05
CA ASN A 254 11.36 5.82 -5.82
C ASN A 254 11.63 4.61 -4.91
N THR A 255 10.69 3.65 -4.89
CA THR A 255 10.85 2.29 -4.37
C THR A 255 10.13 1.31 -5.31
N CYS A 256 9.45 0.29 -4.79
CA CYS A 256 8.62 -0.59 -5.58
C CYS A 256 7.47 0.17 -6.29
N SER A 257 6.88 -0.47 -7.29
CA SER A 257 5.83 0.12 -8.14
C SER A 257 4.40 0.02 -7.56
N TYR A 258 4.27 -0.32 -6.28
CA TYR A 258 3.02 -0.58 -5.56
C TYR A 258 2.05 -1.46 -6.37
N SER A 259 0.87 -0.92 -6.72
CA SER A 259 -0.19 -1.64 -7.41
C SER A 259 0.21 -2.22 -8.77
N ARG A 260 1.28 -1.72 -9.42
CA ARG A 260 1.63 -2.11 -10.78
C ARG A 260 1.91 -3.59 -10.92
N MET A 261 2.83 -4.10 -10.10
CA MET A 261 3.20 -5.50 -10.16
C MET A 261 2.00 -6.40 -9.84
N ALA A 262 1.20 -6.04 -8.82
CA ALA A 262 0.00 -6.78 -8.42
C ALA A 262 -1.02 -6.92 -9.56
N TRP A 263 -1.32 -5.84 -10.29
CA TRP A 263 -2.29 -5.93 -11.39
C TRP A 263 -1.73 -6.62 -12.62
N ILE A 264 -0.42 -6.55 -12.88
CA ILE A 264 0.21 -7.31 -13.97
C ILE A 264 0.11 -8.81 -13.68
N LEU A 265 0.39 -9.26 -12.44
CA LEU A 265 0.21 -10.67 -12.06
C LEU A 265 -1.23 -11.16 -12.29
N TYR A 266 -2.22 -10.28 -12.13
CA TYR A 266 -3.63 -10.60 -12.36
C TYR A 266 -4.10 -10.49 -13.84
N SER A 267 -3.25 -9.96 -14.73
CA SER A 267 -3.62 -9.49 -16.08
C SER A 267 -3.71 -10.56 -17.17
N ASN A 268 -3.23 -11.78 -16.90
CA ASN A 268 -2.95 -12.81 -17.92
C ASN A 268 -1.98 -12.33 -19.01
N SER A 269 -1.09 -11.39 -18.68
CA SER A 269 0.12 -11.06 -19.45
C SER A 269 1.34 -11.58 -18.70
N LEU A 270 2.46 -11.80 -19.39
CA LEU A 270 3.72 -12.17 -18.75
C LEU A 270 4.32 -10.93 -18.06
N LEU A 271 4.54 -11.04 -16.75
CA LEU A 271 5.28 -10.04 -15.97
C LEU A 271 6.77 -10.16 -16.26
N LEU A 272 7.40 -9.05 -16.63
CA LEU A 272 8.85 -8.89 -16.63
C LEU A 272 9.22 -7.97 -15.47
N LYS A 273 9.74 -8.52 -14.36
CA LYS A 273 10.17 -7.73 -13.21
C LYS A 273 11.68 -7.50 -13.30
N HIS A 274 12.13 -6.25 -13.35
CA HIS A 274 13.56 -5.99 -13.22
C HIS A 274 14.03 -6.40 -11.81
N THR A 275 15.24 -6.94 -11.73
CA THR A 275 15.84 -7.33 -10.45
C THR A 275 16.17 -6.09 -9.62
N SER A 276 15.68 -6.07 -8.38
CA SER A 276 16.00 -5.05 -7.40
C SER A 276 15.89 -5.61 -5.98
N ASP A 277 16.36 -4.82 -5.02
CA ASP A 277 16.20 -5.10 -3.60
C ASP A 277 15.00 -4.39 -2.97
N GLN A 278 14.21 -3.66 -3.77
CA GLN A 278 12.98 -3.05 -3.28
C GLN A 278 11.87 -4.10 -3.25
N VAL A 279 11.18 -4.19 -2.11
CA VAL A 279 10.18 -5.23 -1.85
C VAL A 279 8.90 -4.66 -1.26
N GLN A 280 7.79 -5.36 -1.51
CA GLN A 280 6.52 -5.21 -0.79
C GLN A 280 6.18 -6.45 0.01
N TRP A 281 5.19 -6.32 0.89
CA TRP A 281 4.70 -7.35 1.80
C TRP A 281 4.44 -8.72 1.15
N TYR A 282 4.04 -8.78 -0.13
CA TYR A 282 3.76 -10.03 -0.84
C TYR A 282 4.89 -10.56 -1.72
N TYR A 283 6.00 -9.84 -1.88
CA TYR A 283 7.03 -10.19 -2.88
C TYR A 283 7.76 -11.50 -2.54
N HIS A 284 7.94 -11.80 -1.25
CA HIS A 284 8.59 -13.02 -0.79
C HIS A 284 7.84 -14.32 -1.17
N MET A 285 6.56 -14.20 -1.53
CA MET A 285 5.75 -15.34 -1.99
C MET A 285 5.88 -15.60 -3.49
N LEU A 286 6.55 -14.70 -4.23
CA LEU A 286 6.73 -14.83 -5.68
C LEU A 286 8.02 -15.58 -5.98
N LYS A 287 7.96 -16.46 -6.98
CA LYS A 287 9.10 -17.21 -7.49
C LYS A 287 9.37 -16.78 -8.93
N PRO A 288 10.63 -16.45 -9.30
CA PRO A 288 11.00 -16.12 -10.66
C PRO A 288 10.88 -17.33 -11.61
#